data_AF-A0A3D4EBZ4-F1
#
_entry.id   AF-A0A3D4EBZ4-F1
#
_cell.length_a   1.000
_cell.length_b   1.000
_cell.length_c   1.000
_cell.angle_alpha   90.00
_cell.angle_beta   90.00
_cell.angle_gamma   90.00
#
_symmetry.space_group_name_H-M   'P 1'
#
loop_
_entity.id
_entity.type
_entity.pdbx_description
1 polymer ?
#
loop_
_entity_poly.entity_id
_entity_poly.type
_entity_poly.pdbx_seq_one_letter_code
_entity_poly.pdbx_strand_id
1 'polypeptide(L)'
;MIELTMQVSDFDYTETLDNFLPDLIRILSEGDDVNPLIRKAVGASPELSKKIVKGILAAMSQKQKEALTVKFLNTNAEKLVSQVNEVAAKNGIVITLDNAKAVIK
;
A
#
# COMPACT_ATOMS: atom_id res chain seq x y z
N MET A 1 24.55 11.22 -4.07
CA MET A 1 23.27 10.59 -3.68
C MET A 1 23.55 9.71 -2.47
N ILE A 2 22.73 9.79 -1.42
CA ILE A 2 22.84 8.94 -0.22
C ILE A 2 21.56 8.11 -0.09
N GLU A 3 21.63 6.96 0.59
CA GLU A 3 20.46 6.11 0.82
C GLU A 3 19.95 6.27 2.26
N LEU A 4 18.65 6.57 2.39
CA LEU A 4 17.95 6.57 3.68
C LEU A 4 17.15 5.27 3.79
N THR A 5 17.41 4.47 4.83
CA THR A 5 16.62 3.27 5.12
C THR A 5 15.65 3.55 6.26
N MET A 6 14.36 3.32 6.01
CA MET A 6 13.30 3.43 7.02
C MET A 6 12.72 2.04 7.31
N GLN A 7 12.40 1.78 8.57
CA GLN A 7 11.72 0.56 8.98
C GLN A 7 10.23 0.85 9.18
N VAL A 8 9.39 0.02 8.59
CA VAL A 8 7.94 0.04 8.79
C VAL A 8 7.61 -1.11 9.74
N SER A 9 7.25 -0.77 10.98
CA SER A 9 6.93 -1.76 12.02
C SER A 9 5.47 -2.20 11.99
N ASP A 10 4.58 -1.33 11.51
CA ASP A 10 3.14 -1.60 11.42
C ASP A 10 2.55 -0.94 10.17
N PHE A 11 1.48 -1.54 9.65
CA PHE A 11 0.75 -1.06 8.50
C PHE A 11 -0.75 -1.22 8.76
N ASP A 12 -1.47 -0.10 8.89
CA ASP A 12 -2.91 -0.12 9.16
C ASP A 12 -3.70 -0.42 7.87
N TYR A 13 -4.04 -1.70 7.70
CA TYR A 13 -4.87 -2.15 6.59
C TYR A 13 -6.31 -1.65 6.66
N THR A 14 -6.84 -1.30 7.83
CA THR A 14 -8.21 -0.81 7.98
C THR A 14 -8.30 0.62 7.48
N GLU A 15 -7.41 1.49 7.94
CA GLU A 15 -7.35 2.87 7.48
C GLU A 15 -6.93 2.95 6.00
N THR A 16 -5.98 2.11 5.58
CA THR A 16 -5.58 2.03 4.17
C THR A 16 -6.75 1.59 3.29
N LEU A 17 -7.56 0.63 3.74
CA LEU A 17 -8.75 0.20 2.99
C LEU A 17 -9.74 1.34 2.77
N ASP A 18 -9.89 2.22 3.75
CA ASP A 18 -10.85 3.31 3.71
C ASP A 18 -10.40 4.41 2.74
N ASN A 19 -9.09 4.67 2.69
CA ASN A 19 -8.51 5.76 1.90
C ASN A 19 -8.02 5.33 0.51
N PHE A 20 -7.69 4.06 0.32
CA PHE A 20 -7.00 3.53 -0.86
C PHE A 20 -7.62 2.23 -1.40
N LEU A 21 -8.94 2.06 -1.24
CA LEU A 21 -9.66 0.90 -1.78
C LEU A 21 -9.34 0.62 -3.27
N PRO A 22 -9.29 1.61 -4.19
CA PRO A 22 -8.99 1.35 -5.60
C PRO A 22 -7.59 0.77 -5.82
N ASP A 23 -6.59 1.30 -5.12
CA ASP A 23 -5.21 0.81 -5.24
C ASP A 23 -5.07 -0.61 -4.71
N LEU A 24 -5.72 -0.91 -3.57
CA LEU A 24 -5.73 -2.26 -3.01
C LEU A 24 -6.39 -3.25 -3.97
N ILE A 25 -7.52 -2.89 -4.60
CA ILE A 25 -8.18 -3.75 -5.59
C ILE A 25 -7.24 -3.99 -6.78
N ARG A 26 -6.61 -2.94 -7.29
CA ARG A 26 -5.67 -3.04 -8.42
C ARG A 26 -4.50 -3.97 -8.07
N ILE A 27 -3.82 -3.75 -6.95
CA ILE A 27 -2.67 -4.56 -6.52
C ILE A 27 -3.07 -6.02 -6.30
N LEU A 28 -4.22 -6.27 -5.67
CA LEU A 28 -4.72 -7.64 -5.45
C LEU A 28 -5.15 -8.31 -6.76
N SER A 29 -5.52 -7.55 -7.78
CA SER A 29 -5.88 -8.07 -9.11
C SER A 29 -4.69 -8.39 -10.01
N GLU A 30 -3.51 -7.82 -9.73
CA GLU A 30 -2.26 -8.00 -10.49
C GLU A 30 -1.34 -9.09 -9.88
N GLY A 31 -1.80 -9.82 -8.85
CA GLY A 31 -1.01 -10.91 -8.25
C GLY A 31 -0.94 -12.17 -9.11
N ASP A 32 0.07 -13.02 -8.89
CA ASP A 32 0.18 -14.31 -9.59
C ASP A 32 -0.89 -15.32 -9.15
N ASP A 33 -1.40 -15.19 -7.92
CA ASP A 33 -2.48 -16.00 -7.34
C ASP A 33 -3.69 -15.10 -7.02
N VAL A 34 -4.32 -14.59 -8.07
CA VAL A 34 -5.46 -13.67 -7.96
C VAL A 34 -6.63 -14.39 -7.31
N ASN A 35 -7.04 -13.94 -6.11
CA ASN A 35 -8.25 -14.43 -5.47
C ASN A 35 -9.46 -14.17 -6.39
N PRO A 36 -10.24 -15.20 -6.80
CA PRO A 36 -11.36 -15.01 -7.73
C PRO A 36 -12.40 -13.98 -7.27
N LEU A 37 -12.53 -13.75 -5.96
CA LEU A 37 -13.42 -12.76 -5.40
C LEU A 37 -12.98 -11.32 -5.71
N ILE A 38 -11.69 -11.06 -5.92
CA ILE A 38 -11.23 -9.70 -6.26
C ILE A 38 -11.81 -9.23 -7.59
N ARG A 39 -12.03 -10.15 -8.54
CA ARG A 39 -12.68 -9.83 -9.82
C ARG A 39 -14.11 -9.35 -9.63
N LYS A 40 -14.80 -9.76 -8.55
CA LYS A 40 -16.12 -9.25 -8.19
C LYS A 40 -16.06 -7.89 -7.52
N ALA A 41 -14.95 -7.54 -6.87
CA ALA A 41 -14.74 -6.20 -6.33
C ALA A 41 -14.49 -5.17 -7.46
N VAL A 42 -13.89 -5.60 -8.58
CA VAL A 42 -13.74 -4.78 -9.79
C VAL A 42 -15.13 -4.54 -10.42
N GLY A 43 -15.70 -3.37 -10.18
CA GLY A 43 -17.02 -2.96 -10.73
C GLY A 43 -18.21 -3.14 -9.79
N ALA A 44 -18.01 -3.63 -8.56
CA ALA A 44 -19.03 -3.63 -7.53
C ALA A 44 -19.21 -2.23 -6.88
N SER A 45 -20.27 -2.07 -6.08
CA SER A 45 -20.44 -0.88 -5.26
C SER A 45 -19.29 -0.73 -4.24
N PRO A 46 -18.92 0.49 -3.82
CA PRO A 46 -17.85 0.71 -2.85
C PRO A 46 -18.01 -0.12 -1.57
N GLU A 47 -19.23 -0.24 -1.05
CA GLU A 47 -19.52 -1.00 0.17
C GLU A 47 -19.27 -2.50 -0.01
N LEU A 48 -19.64 -3.05 -1.16
CA LEU A 48 -19.43 -4.46 -1.47
C LEU A 48 -17.95 -4.75 -1.72
N SER A 49 -17.27 -3.88 -2.49
CA SER A 49 -15.84 -4.01 -2.74
C SER A 49 -15.03 -3.94 -1.44
N LYS A 50 -15.37 -3.01 -0.54
CA LYS A 50 -14.75 -2.90 0.79
C LYS A 50 -14.94 -4.18 1.61
N LYS A 51 -16.15 -4.76 1.62
CA LYS A 51 -16.41 -6.04 2.31
C LYS A 51 -15.59 -7.19 1.72
N ILE A 52 -15.49 -7.28 0.39
CA ILE A 52 -14.72 -8.31 -0.29
C ILE A 52 -13.24 -8.19 0.05
N VAL A 53 -12.65 -7.00 -0.11
CA VAL A 53 -11.23 -6.76 0.17
C VAL A 53 -10.93 -7.02 1.64
N LYS A 54 -11.80 -6.58 2.57
CA LYS A 54 -11.67 -6.89 4.00
C LYS A 54 -11.66 -8.40 4.28
N GLY A 55 -12.53 -9.16 3.63
CA GLY A 55 -12.56 -10.62 3.73
C GLY A 55 -11.28 -11.27 3.22
N ILE A 56 -10.75 -10.79 2.08
CA ILE A 56 -9.47 -11.26 1.52
C ILE A 56 -8.32 -10.97 2.49
N LEU A 57 -8.22 -9.73 3.00
CA LEU A 57 -7.18 -9.33 3.96
C LEU A 57 -7.22 -10.15 5.25
N ALA A 58 -8.41 -10.53 5.73
CA ALA A 58 -8.57 -11.38 6.91
C ALA A 58 -8.09 -12.81 6.68
N ALA A 59 -8.19 -13.33 5.44
CA ALA A 59 -7.74 -14.67 5.08
C ALA A 59 -6.26 -14.76 4.69
N MET A 60 -5.58 -13.62 4.49
CA MET A 60 -4.16 -13.58 4.10
C MET A 60 -3.25 -13.97 5.27
N SER A 61 -2.26 -14.81 4.97
CA SER A 61 -1.12 -15.07 5.85
C SER A 61 -0.27 -13.81 6.05
N GLN A 62 0.54 -13.79 7.12
CA GLN A 62 1.45 -12.68 7.41
C GLN A 62 2.41 -12.38 6.23
N LYS A 63 2.97 -13.42 5.60
CA LYS A 63 3.85 -13.27 4.43
C LYS A 63 3.12 -12.63 3.23
N GLN A 64 1.87 -12.99 3.01
CA GLN A 64 1.06 -12.36 1.95
C GLN A 64 0.75 -10.89 2.27
N LYS A 65 0.50 -10.58 3.55
CA LYS A 65 0.29 -9.20 4.02
C LYS A 65 1.55 -8.35 3.80
N GLU A 66 2.72 -8.85 4.17
CA GLU A 66 4.01 -8.17 3.93
C GLU A 66 4.25 -7.92 2.42
N ALA A 67 4.00 -8.93 1.58
CA ALA A 67 4.11 -8.77 0.13
C ALA A 67 3.13 -7.71 -0.42
N LEU A 68 1.90 -7.66 0.11
CA LEU A 68 0.92 -6.64 -0.25
C LEU A 68 1.38 -5.25 0.19
N THR A 69 1.85 -5.08 1.43
CA THR A 69 2.40 -3.80 1.91
C THR A 69 3.54 -3.31 1.04
N VAL A 70 4.48 -4.19 0.68
CA VAL A 70 5.59 -3.83 -0.21
C VAL A 70 5.08 -3.38 -1.58
N LYS A 71 4.13 -4.11 -2.19
CA LYS A 71 3.53 -3.69 -3.46
C LYS A 71 2.77 -2.36 -3.35
N PHE A 72 2.06 -2.15 -2.24
CA PHE A 72 1.31 -0.92 -1.97
C PHE A 72 2.24 0.29 -1.83
N LEU A 73 3.30 0.17 -1.02
CA LEU A 73 4.28 1.25 -0.83
C LEU A 73 5.01 1.59 -2.13
N ASN A 74 5.38 0.57 -2.92
CA ASN A 74 6.04 0.79 -4.22
C ASN A 74 5.09 1.40 -5.26
N THR A 75 3.81 1.00 -5.26
CA THR A 75 2.77 1.63 -6.09
C THR A 75 2.63 3.12 -5.76
N ASN A 76 2.71 3.47 -4.47
CA ASN A 76 2.49 4.82 -3.98
C ASN A 76 3.82 5.56 -3.71
N ALA A 77 4.95 5.10 -4.27
CA ALA A 77 6.28 5.60 -3.92
C ALA A 77 6.42 7.10 -4.21
N GLU A 78 5.94 7.57 -5.35
CA GLU A 78 5.99 9.00 -5.71
C GLU A 78 5.18 9.86 -4.72
N LYS A 79 3.98 9.40 -4.36
CA LYS A 79 3.12 10.09 -3.40
C LYS A 79 3.77 10.12 -2.01
N LEU A 80 4.34 9.00 -1.57
CA LEU A 80 5.05 8.89 -0.30
C LEU A 80 6.25 9.84 -0.26
N VAL A 81 7.07 9.87 -1.31
CA VAL A 81 8.22 10.77 -1.46
C VAL A 81 7.79 12.23 -1.35
N SER A 82 6.75 12.62 -2.09
CA SER A 82 6.22 14.00 -2.04
C SER A 82 5.78 14.37 -0.63
N GLN A 83 5.01 13.51 0.02
CA GLN A 83 4.49 13.76 1.37
C GLN A 83 5.61 13.84 2.42
N VAL A 84 6.62 12.95 2.34
CA VAL A 84 7.76 12.99 3.25
C VAL A 84 8.58 14.26 3.03
N ASN A 85 8.86 14.64 1.79
CA ASN A 85 9.56 15.90 1.48
C ASN A 85 8.81 17.11 2.05
N GLU A 86 7.49 17.19 1.85
CA GLU A 86 6.66 18.27 2.39
C GLU A 86 6.69 18.34 3.92
N VAL A 87 6.55 17.19 4.60
CA VAL A 87 6.55 17.13 6.07
C VAL A 87 7.94 17.44 6.62
N ALA A 88 9.00 16.92 6.01
CA ALA A 88 10.38 17.17 6.43
C ALA A 88 10.70 18.67 6.34
N ALA A 89 10.40 19.30 5.21
CA ALA A 89 10.61 20.74 5.01
C ALA A 89 9.81 21.59 6.01
N LYS A 90 8.54 21.24 6.27
CA LYS A 90 7.70 21.90 7.30
C LYS A 90 8.31 21.83 8.71
N ASN A 91 9.10 20.80 8.99
CA ASN A 91 9.78 20.60 10.27
C ASN A 91 11.27 20.99 10.24
N GLY A 92 11.71 21.74 9.22
CA GLY A 92 13.08 22.29 9.14
C GLY A 92 14.14 21.31 8.61
N ILE A 93 13.76 20.09 8.24
CA ILE A 93 14.64 19.12 7.59
C ILE A 93 14.51 19.32 6.07
N VAL A 94 15.40 20.12 5.50
CA VAL A 94 15.36 20.45 4.07
C VAL A 94 16.17 19.43 3.29
N ILE A 95 15.51 18.35 2.88
CA ILE A 95 16.05 17.30 2.01
C ILE A 95 15.15 17.10 0.79
N THR A 96 15.71 16.52 -0.27
CA THR A 96 14.96 16.05 -1.43
C THR A 96 15.15 14.56 -1.55
N LEU A 97 14.10 13.80 -1.29
CA LEU A 97 14.02 12.39 -1.65
C LEU A 97 13.61 12.30 -3.12
N ASP A 98 14.40 11.60 -3.93
CA ASP A 98 14.16 11.42 -5.37
C ASP A 98 13.27 10.19 -5.67
N ASN A 99 13.38 9.15 -4.84
CA ASN A 99 12.65 7.88 -5.01
C ASN A 99 12.50 7.15 -3.66
N ALA A 100 11.53 6.24 -3.58
CA ALA A 100 11.37 5.30 -2.47
C ALA A 100 11.18 3.88 -3.00
N LYS A 101 11.76 2.90 -2.30
CA LYS A 101 11.60 1.48 -2.61
C LYS A 101 11.41 0.67 -1.34
N ALA A 102 10.27 0.01 -1.23
CA ALA A 102 10.01 -1.00 -0.21
C ALA A 102 10.50 -2.37 -0.71
N VAL A 103 11.15 -3.13 0.19
CA VAL A 103 11.60 -4.51 -0.04
C VAL A 103 11.35 -5.34 1.22
N ILE A 104 11.05 -6.62 1.05
CA ILE A 104 11.04 -7.58 2.17
C ILE A 104 12.50 -7.85 2.54
N LYS A 105 12.82 -7.74 3.83
CA LYS A 105 14.15 -8.11 4.36
C LYS A 105 14.20 -9.58 4.76
#